data_AF-A0A2S5M6M8-F1
#
_entry.id   AF-A0A2S5M6M8-F1
#
_cell.length_a   1.000
_cell.length_b   1.000
_cell.length_c   1.000
_cell.angle_alpha   90.00
_cell.angle_beta   90.00
_cell.angle_gamma   90.00
#
_symmetry.space_group_name_H-M   'P 1'
#
loop_
_entity.id
_entity.type
_entity.pdbx_description
1 polymer ?
#
loop_
_entity_poly.entity_id
_entity_poly.type
_entity_poly.pdbx_seq_one_letter_code
_entity_poly.pdbx_strand_id
1 'polypeptide(L)'
;MIAYAPRAPLAVYMLADHLDGALAAGEDLIARGTDWRTLADAVVDDIASEATPKDSPAHFASQQRTIAEDVRTFELMLIARVLQAREHARSLADIDTRFAPIANLFASGTSLLLDAVQDCADARGIDFDTGDCLTAYVRGRGMIAPGASGVTASVQLTIDDNFLVAQRVTLGPLLDMVAAFLDALDSQYDLFVEPPRGKERVRGSIVGLDTSESMTLS
;
A
#
# COMPACT_ATOMS: atom_id res chain seq x y z
N MET A 1 -0.03 -32.37 26.52
CA MET A 1 1.05 -32.48 25.52
C MET A 1 1.00 -31.19 24.69
N ILE A 2 1.84 -30.21 24.99
CA ILE A 2 1.84 -28.92 24.29
C ILE A 2 2.63 -29.15 23.01
N ALA A 3 1.94 -29.26 21.88
CA ALA A 3 2.59 -29.28 20.58
C ALA A 3 3.28 -27.93 20.39
N TYR A 4 4.61 -27.95 20.36
CA TYR A 4 5.41 -26.77 20.06
C TYR A 4 5.13 -26.42 18.59
N ALA A 5 4.29 -25.41 18.34
CA ALA A 5 4.06 -24.92 16.99
C ALA A 5 5.43 -24.51 16.42
N PRO A 6 5.88 -25.09 15.30
CA PRO A 6 7.13 -24.66 14.68
C PRO A 6 6.96 -23.18 14.30
N ARG A 7 7.77 -22.31 14.91
CA ARG A 7 7.82 -20.89 14.55
C ARG A 7 8.07 -20.78 13.05
N ALA A 8 7.30 -19.92 12.38
CA ALA A 8 7.46 -19.68 10.95
C ALA A 8 8.92 -19.32 10.62
N PRO A 9 9.48 -19.78 9.48
CA PRO A 9 10.81 -19.37 9.05
C PRO A 9 10.92 -17.85 8.94
N LEU A 10 12.11 -17.29 9.21
CA LEU A 10 12.36 -15.83 9.10
C LEU A 10 11.94 -15.25 7.74
N ALA A 11 12.13 -16.03 6.67
CA ALA A 11 11.72 -15.66 5.31
C ALA A 11 10.23 -15.33 5.21
N VAL A 12 9.37 -15.98 6.00
CA VAL A 12 7.93 -15.73 6.01
C VAL A 12 7.61 -14.36 6.61
N TYR A 13 8.28 -13.97 7.70
CA TYR A 13 8.09 -12.65 8.31
C TYR A 13 8.61 -11.51 7.43
N MET A 14 9.77 -11.69 6.80
CA MET A 14 10.29 -10.72 5.83
C MET A 14 9.35 -10.56 4.64
N LEU A 15 8.80 -11.67 4.16
CA LEU A 15 7.85 -11.68 3.07
C LEU A 15 6.57 -10.92 3.45
N ALA A 16 6.00 -11.18 4.63
CA ALA A 16 4.84 -10.47 5.14
C ALA A 16 5.11 -8.95 5.27
N ASP A 17 6.25 -8.53 5.83
CA ASP A 17 6.63 -7.11 5.94
C ASP A 17 6.70 -6.41 4.58
N HIS A 18 7.22 -7.09 3.55
CA HIS A 18 7.24 -6.53 2.20
C HIS A 18 5.85 -6.42 1.58
N LEU A 19 4.95 -7.38 1.84
CA LEU A 19 3.57 -7.34 1.33
C LEU A 19 2.76 -6.25 2.05
N ASP A 20 2.86 -6.15 3.37
CA ASP A 20 2.23 -5.08 4.16
C ASP A 20 2.73 -3.71 3.70
N GLY A 21 4.04 -3.55 3.54
CA GLY A 21 4.64 -2.32 3.03
C GLY A 21 4.22 -1.98 1.60
N ALA A 22 3.92 -2.98 0.77
CA ALA A 22 3.35 -2.77 -0.56
C ALA A 22 1.90 -2.29 -0.49
N LEU A 23 1.06 -2.88 0.36
CA LEU A 23 -0.32 -2.45 0.57
C LEU A 23 -0.38 -1.01 1.09
N ALA A 24 0.42 -0.70 2.11
CA ALA A 24 0.52 0.67 2.64
C ALA A 24 0.95 1.68 1.56
N ALA A 25 1.93 1.33 0.73
CA ALA A 25 2.34 2.19 -0.39
C ALA A 25 1.20 2.39 -1.42
N GLY A 26 0.39 1.37 -1.66
CA GLY A 26 -0.79 1.45 -2.53
C GLY A 26 -1.87 2.37 -1.96
N GLU A 27 -2.13 2.26 -0.65
CA GLU A 27 -3.08 3.13 0.07
C GLU A 27 -2.64 4.60 0.03
N ASP A 28 -1.36 4.87 0.33
CA ASP A 28 -0.78 6.21 0.26
C ASP A 28 -0.88 6.80 -1.16
N LEU A 29 -0.67 5.97 -2.18
CA LEU A 29 -0.79 6.37 -3.59
C LEU A 29 -2.24 6.75 -3.95
N ILE A 30 -3.23 5.98 -3.50
CA ILE A 30 -4.66 6.31 -3.67
C ILE A 30 -5.02 7.60 -2.93
N ALA A 31 -4.51 7.79 -1.71
CA ALA A 31 -4.71 9.00 -0.93
C ALA A 31 -4.22 10.25 -1.68
N ARG A 32 -3.04 10.20 -2.30
CA ARG A 32 -2.51 11.30 -3.13
C ARG A 32 -3.35 11.59 -4.37
N GLY A 33 -4.05 10.61 -4.92
CA GLY A 33 -5.02 10.84 -6.00
C GLY A 33 -6.19 11.73 -5.54
N THR A 34 -6.60 11.59 -4.28
CA THR A 34 -7.64 12.44 -3.68
C THR A 34 -7.13 13.87 -3.48
N ASP A 35 -5.92 14.05 -2.95
CA ASP A 35 -5.29 15.36 -2.81
C ASP A 35 -5.20 16.09 -4.16
N TRP A 36 -4.85 15.37 -5.22
CA TRP A 36 -4.78 15.93 -6.56
C TRP A 36 -6.14 16.41 -7.06
N ARG A 37 -7.20 15.60 -6.86
CA ARG A 37 -8.55 15.98 -7.24
C ARG A 37 -9.00 17.24 -6.51
N THR A 38 -8.79 17.30 -5.19
CA THR A 38 -9.11 18.49 -4.40
C THR A 38 -8.38 19.74 -4.90
N LEU A 39 -7.10 19.60 -5.26
CA LEU A 39 -6.33 20.69 -5.86
C LEU A 39 -6.91 21.14 -7.22
N ALA A 40 -7.37 20.20 -8.05
CA ALA A 40 -7.99 20.49 -9.35
C ALA A 40 -9.36 21.16 -9.21
N ASP A 41 -10.22 20.66 -8.32
CA ASP A 41 -11.56 21.20 -8.07
C ASP A 41 -11.50 22.65 -7.55
N ALA A 42 -10.54 22.96 -6.67
CA ALA A 42 -10.33 24.32 -6.17
C ALA A 42 -10.04 25.33 -7.29
N VAL A 43 -9.35 24.92 -8.36
CA VAL A 43 -9.11 25.78 -9.54
C VAL A 43 -10.38 26.00 -10.33
N VAL A 44 -11.20 24.97 -10.51
CA VAL A 44 -12.48 25.08 -11.23
C VAL A 44 -13.43 26.03 -10.50
N ASP A 45 -13.50 25.93 -9.18
CA ASP A 45 -14.33 26.81 -8.34
C ASP A 45 -13.86 28.27 -8.38
N ASP A 46 -12.55 28.51 -8.31
CA ASP A 46 -11.97 29.86 -8.42
C ASP A 46 -12.31 30.51 -9.79
N ILE A 47 -12.26 29.72 -10.88
CA ILE A 47 -12.66 30.18 -12.22
C ILE A 47 -14.16 30.49 -12.29
N ALA A 48 -15.00 29.61 -11.76
CA ALA A 48 -16.46 29.74 -11.82
C ALA A 48 -16.99 30.90 -10.96
N SER A 49 -16.29 31.25 -9.89
CA SER A 49 -16.68 32.31 -8.94
C SER A 49 -16.35 33.74 -9.43
N GLU A 50 -15.66 33.90 -10.58
CA GLU A 50 -14.99 35.17 -10.99
C GLU A 50 -14.12 35.78 -9.87
N ALA A 51 -13.78 34.98 -8.86
CA ALA A 51 -12.95 35.39 -7.75
C ALA A 51 -11.53 35.59 -8.28
N THR A 52 -10.82 36.60 -7.77
CA THR A 52 -9.38 36.70 -8.01
C THR A 52 -8.75 35.39 -7.52
N PRO A 53 -8.02 34.63 -8.35
CA PRO A 53 -7.40 33.38 -7.93
C PRO A 53 -6.64 33.65 -6.64
N LYS A 54 -7.03 32.97 -5.55
CA LYS A 54 -6.40 33.22 -4.24
C LYS A 54 -4.92 32.83 -4.25
N ASP A 55 -4.59 31.90 -5.14
CA ASP A 55 -3.25 31.37 -5.35
C ASP A 55 -2.68 31.81 -6.69
N SER A 56 -1.38 32.17 -6.69
CA SER A 56 -0.66 32.43 -7.94
C SER A 56 -0.58 31.15 -8.79
N PRO A 57 -0.57 31.25 -10.14
CA PRO A 57 -0.33 30.09 -11.02
C PRO A 57 0.94 29.30 -10.68
N ALA A 58 1.95 29.99 -10.13
CA ALA A 58 3.19 29.36 -9.64
C ALA A 58 2.97 28.48 -8.40
N HIS A 59 2.06 28.87 -7.50
CA HIS A 59 1.72 28.09 -6.31
C HIS A 59 1.01 26.78 -6.68
N PHE A 60 0.05 26.84 -7.60
CA PHE A 60 -0.63 25.66 -8.12
C PHE A 60 0.35 24.68 -8.80
N ALA A 61 1.20 25.19 -9.70
CA ALA A 61 2.20 24.36 -10.38
C ALA A 61 3.20 23.73 -9.39
N SER A 62 3.53 24.43 -8.30
CA SER A 62 4.37 23.89 -7.23
C SER A 62 3.65 22.74 -6.50
N GLN A 63 2.40 22.92 -6.09
CA GLN A 63 1.62 21.88 -5.41
C GLN A 63 1.42 20.65 -6.28
N GLN A 64 1.10 20.83 -7.57
CA GLN A 64 1.00 19.72 -8.52
C GLN A 64 2.30 18.91 -8.61
N ARG A 65 3.45 19.60 -8.65
CA ARG A 65 4.75 18.93 -8.68
C ARG A 65 5.01 18.13 -7.39
N THR A 66 4.71 18.71 -6.23
CA THR A 66 4.86 18.01 -4.95
C THR A 66 4.00 16.75 -4.89
N ILE A 67 2.73 16.82 -5.28
CA ILE A 67 1.86 15.63 -5.29
C ILE A 67 2.40 14.58 -6.28
N ALA A 68 2.89 14.99 -7.44
CA ALA A 68 3.49 14.06 -8.41
C ALA A 68 4.76 13.37 -7.91
N GLU A 69 5.60 14.10 -7.19
CA GLU A 69 6.81 13.56 -6.56
C GLU A 69 6.45 12.54 -5.47
N ASP A 70 5.42 12.83 -4.68
CA ASP A 70 4.88 11.91 -3.68
C ASP A 70 4.32 10.64 -4.34
N VAL A 71 3.46 10.78 -5.36
CA VAL A 71 2.90 9.64 -6.12
C VAL A 71 4.02 8.78 -6.70
N ARG A 72 5.04 9.40 -7.31
CA ARG A 72 6.20 8.69 -7.83
C ARG A 72 6.98 7.96 -6.73
N THR A 73 7.10 8.57 -5.55
CA THR A 73 7.79 7.96 -4.41
C THR A 73 7.05 6.73 -3.90
N PHE A 74 5.73 6.83 -3.71
CA PHE A 74 4.90 5.70 -3.29
C PHE A 74 4.85 4.60 -4.34
N GLU A 75 4.79 4.96 -5.63
CA GLU A 75 4.87 4.00 -6.73
C GLU A 75 6.20 3.21 -6.70
N LEU A 76 7.32 3.90 -6.52
CA LEU A 76 8.63 3.26 -6.42
C LEU A 76 8.75 2.38 -5.17
N MET A 77 8.17 2.81 -4.06
CA MET A 77 8.11 2.02 -2.82
C MET A 77 7.29 0.74 -3.03
N LEU A 78 6.09 0.86 -3.62
CA LEU A 78 5.23 -0.28 -3.99
C LEU A 78 5.99 -1.28 -4.86
N ILE A 79 6.62 -0.79 -5.94
CA ILE A 79 7.40 -1.63 -6.87
C ILE A 79 8.53 -2.35 -6.13
N ALA A 80 9.33 -1.62 -5.36
CA ALA A 80 10.47 -2.20 -4.65
C ALA A 80 10.01 -3.29 -3.68
N ARG A 81 8.94 -3.01 -2.91
CA ARG A 81 8.37 -3.95 -1.94
C ARG A 81 7.80 -5.20 -2.60
N VAL A 82 7.06 -5.07 -3.71
CA VAL A 82 6.55 -6.23 -4.46
C VAL A 82 7.68 -7.07 -5.05
N LEU A 83 8.72 -6.45 -5.61
CA LEU A 83 9.86 -7.19 -6.17
C LEU A 83 10.70 -7.88 -5.09
N GLN A 84 10.85 -7.27 -3.90
CA GLN A 84 11.48 -7.93 -2.76
C GLN A 84 10.63 -9.12 -2.27
N ALA A 85 9.32 -8.92 -2.09
CA ALA A 85 8.40 -10.00 -1.73
C ALA A 85 8.47 -11.15 -2.74
N ARG A 86 8.55 -10.84 -4.04
CA ARG A 86 8.69 -11.83 -5.11
C ARG A 86 9.94 -12.71 -4.95
N GLU A 87 11.07 -12.12 -4.63
CA GLU A 87 12.32 -12.86 -4.44
C GLU A 87 12.26 -13.74 -3.18
N HIS A 88 11.68 -13.21 -2.10
CA HIS A 88 11.47 -13.96 -0.87
C HIS A 88 10.45 -15.10 -1.04
N ALA A 89 9.41 -14.92 -1.87
CA ALA A 89 8.45 -15.97 -2.21
C ALA A 89 9.15 -17.14 -2.93
N ARG A 90 10.02 -16.86 -3.90
CA ARG A 90 10.82 -17.89 -4.59
C ARG A 90 11.72 -18.65 -3.62
N SER A 91 12.44 -17.90 -2.78
CA SER A 91 13.28 -18.50 -1.73
C SER A 91 12.48 -19.39 -0.78
N LEU A 92 11.25 -18.99 -0.43
CA LEU A 92 10.35 -19.79 0.40
C LEU A 92 9.88 -21.05 -0.30
N ALA A 93 9.61 -20.99 -1.61
CA ALA A 93 9.21 -22.15 -2.42
C ALA A 93 10.29 -23.25 -2.44
N ASP A 94 11.57 -22.86 -2.40
CA ASP A 94 12.69 -23.81 -2.35
C ASP A 94 12.82 -24.51 -0.98
N ILE A 95 12.32 -23.86 0.08
CA ILE A 95 12.44 -24.34 1.47
C ILE A 95 11.18 -25.12 1.91
N ASP A 96 9.99 -24.65 1.53
CA ASP A 96 8.70 -25.28 1.86
C ASP A 96 7.92 -25.66 0.60
N THR A 97 8.07 -26.93 0.20
CA THR A 97 7.42 -27.50 -0.98
C THR A 97 5.89 -27.46 -0.93
N ARG A 98 5.29 -27.34 0.27
CA ARG A 98 3.84 -27.24 0.43
C ARG A 98 3.32 -25.87 0.03
N PHE A 99 4.12 -24.83 0.23
CA PHE A 99 3.78 -23.45 -0.13
C PHE A 99 4.27 -23.06 -1.54
N ALA A 100 5.18 -23.86 -2.12
CA ALA A 100 5.75 -23.63 -3.45
C ALA A 100 4.72 -23.32 -4.55
N PRO A 101 3.56 -23.99 -4.68
CA PRO A 101 2.58 -23.65 -5.72
C PRO A 101 2.07 -22.20 -5.62
N ILE A 102 1.76 -21.73 -4.41
CA ILE A 102 1.24 -20.38 -4.16
C ILE A 102 2.36 -19.35 -4.38
N ALA A 103 3.55 -19.62 -3.85
CA ALA A 103 4.72 -18.76 -4.04
C ALA A 103 5.11 -18.60 -5.52
N ASN A 104 5.09 -19.68 -6.29
CA ASN A 104 5.36 -19.65 -7.73
C ASN A 104 4.27 -18.92 -8.51
N LEU A 105 3.01 -19.02 -8.10
CA LEU A 105 1.91 -18.25 -8.69
C LEU A 105 2.13 -16.75 -8.47
N PHE A 106 2.44 -16.32 -7.25
CA PHE A 106 2.75 -14.92 -6.95
C PHE A 106 3.96 -14.41 -7.75
N ALA A 107 5.04 -15.19 -7.79
CA ALA A 107 6.23 -14.81 -8.55
C ALA A 107 6.00 -14.74 -10.07
N SER A 108 5.07 -15.55 -10.58
CA SER A 108 4.67 -15.52 -12.00
C SER A 108 3.72 -14.37 -12.29
N GLY A 109 2.75 -14.11 -11.41
CA GLY A 109 1.79 -12.99 -11.54
C GLY A 109 2.45 -11.61 -11.50
N THR A 110 3.62 -11.51 -10.87
CA THR A 110 4.44 -10.30 -10.79
C THR A 110 5.53 -10.20 -11.87
N SER A 111 5.56 -11.11 -12.85
CA SER A 111 6.54 -11.08 -13.95
C SER A 111 6.43 -9.82 -14.82
N LEU A 112 5.22 -9.41 -15.17
CA LEU A 112 4.98 -8.20 -15.97
C LEU A 112 5.51 -6.94 -15.28
N LEU A 113 5.47 -6.89 -13.95
CA LEU A 113 6.03 -5.78 -13.18
C LEU A 113 7.56 -5.75 -13.25
N LEU A 114 8.20 -6.92 -13.15
CA LEU A 114 9.65 -7.05 -13.29
C LEU A 114 10.10 -6.59 -14.68
N ASP A 115 9.44 -7.06 -15.73
CA ASP A 115 9.74 -6.71 -17.12
C ASP A 115 9.55 -5.20 -17.35
N ALA A 116 8.46 -4.61 -16.82
CA ALA A 116 8.20 -3.17 -16.91
C ALA A 116 9.30 -2.33 -16.28
N VAL A 117 9.83 -2.75 -15.13
CA VAL A 117 10.91 -2.05 -14.42
C VAL A 117 12.24 -2.17 -15.15
N GLN A 118 12.54 -3.33 -15.73
CA GLN A 118 13.74 -3.54 -16.55
C GLN A 118 13.72 -2.62 -17.77
N ASP A 119 12.60 -2.57 -18.50
CA ASP A 119 12.44 -1.68 -19.66
C ASP A 119 12.54 -0.19 -19.26
N CYS A 120 11.98 0.18 -18.10
CA CYS A 120 12.08 1.55 -17.59
C CYS A 120 13.51 1.93 -17.16
N ALA A 121 14.31 0.99 -16.67
CA ALA A 121 15.71 1.24 -16.33
C ALA A 121 16.53 1.60 -17.58
N ASP A 122 16.22 0.95 -18.71
CA ASP A 122 16.86 1.19 -20.00
C ASP A 122 16.38 2.49 -20.67
N ALA A 123 15.11 2.88 -20.47
CA ALA A 123 14.51 4.08 -21.08
C ALA A 123 14.90 5.43 -20.42
N ARG A 124 15.45 5.43 -19.20
CA ARG A 124 15.81 6.66 -18.44
C ARG A 124 16.78 7.60 -19.17
N GLY A 125 17.50 7.12 -20.18
CA GLY A 125 18.37 7.96 -21.03
C GLY A 125 17.63 8.87 -22.03
N ILE A 126 16.35 8.64 -22.30
CA ILE A 126 15.61 9.30 -23.40
C ILE A 126 14.59 10.33 -22.86
N ASP A 127 14.00 10.10 -21.67
CA ASP A 127 12.91 10.93 -21.13
C ASP A 127 13.36 12.21 -20.41
N PHE A 128 14.67 12.41 -20.20
CA PHE A 128 15.19 13.55 -19.44
C PHE A 128 15.27 14.86 -20.26
N ASP A 129 15.24 14.78 -21.59
CA ASP A 129 15.58 15.92 -22.47
C ASP A 129 14.41 16.86 -22.82
N THR A 130 13.15 16.49 -22.57
CA THR A 130 11.98 17.23 -23.11
C THR A 130 11.27 18.17 -22.14
N GLY A 131 11.63 18.24 -20.86
CA GLY A 131 11.04 19.18 -19.89
C GLY A 131 9.54 18.98 -19.58
N ASP A 132 8.86 18.06 -20.28
CA ASP A 132 7.46 17.66 -20.09
C ASP A 132 7.34 16.41 -19.19
N CYS A 133 8.28 16.24 -18.26
CA CYS A 133 8.39 15.02 -17.45
C CYS A 133 7.12 14.74 -16.62
N LEU A 134 6.41 15.78 -16.19
CA LEU A 134 5.20 15.65 -15.38
C LEU A 134 4.00 15.14 -16.19
N THR A 135 3.69 15.79 -17.32
CA THR A 135 2.55 15.36 -18.16
C THR A 135 2.82 13.99 -18.77
N ALA A 136 4.05 13.72 -19.20
CA ALA A 136 4.47 12.40 -19.67
C ALA A 136 4.30 11.33 -18.58
N TYR A 137 4.71 11.62 -17.34
CA TYR A 137 4.53 10.72 -16.20
C TYR A 137 3.06 10.41 -15.94
N VAL A 138 2.25 11.45 -15.72
CA VAL A 138 0.81 11.33 -15.38
C VAL A 138 0.04 10.62 -16.50
N ARG A 139 0.35 10.92 -17.77
CA ARG A 139 -0.23 10.24 -18.95
C ARG A 139 0.15 8.76 -19.01
N GLY A 140 1.42 8.44 -18.79
CA GLY A 140 1.91 7.05 -18.78
C GLY A 140 1.28 6.21 -17.67
N ARG A 141 0.76 6.85 -16.61
CA ARG A 141 0.04 6.18 -15.52
C ARG A 141 -1.47 6.05 -15.74
N GLY A 142 -1.99 6.54 -16.87
CA GLY A 142 -3.43 6.49 -17.18
C GLY A 142 -4.27 7.53 -16.45
N MET A 143 -3.64 8.49 -15.75
CA MET A 143 -4.34 9.51 -14.96
C MET A 143 -4.93 10.64 -15.81
N ILE A 144 -4.47 10.79 -17.06
CA ILE A 144 -5.04 11.71 -18.04
C ILE A 144 -5.17 11.02 -19.41
N ALA A 145 -6.13 11.47 -20.21
CA ALA A 145 -6.33 10.94 -21.55
C ALA A 145 -5.06 11.13 -22.43
N PRO A 146 -4.77 10.22 -23.37
CA PRO A 146 -3.58 10.31 -24.24
C PRO A 146 -3.47 11.63 -25.01
N GLY A 147 -4.60 12.23 -25.41
CA GLY A 147 -4.64 13.50 -26.14
C GLY A 147 -4.81 14.74 -25.26
N ALA A 148 -4.79 14.61 -23.92
CA ALA A 148 -4.96 15.76 -23.03
C ALA A 148 -3.74 16.69 -23.11
N SER A 149 -4.00 17.99 -23.28
CA SER A 149 -2.97 19.04 -23.34
C SER A 149 -2.28 19.30 -22.00
N GLY A 150 -2.85 18.81 -20.89
CA GLY A 150 -2.29 18.96 -19.55
C GLY A 150 -3.29 18.56 -18.47
N VAL A 151 -2.83 18.66 -17.22
CA VAL A 151 -3.54 18.24 -16.00
C VAL A 151 -4.70 19.18 -15.62
N THR A 152 -4.65 20.45 -16.03
CA THR A 152 -5.59 21.50 -15.60
C THR A 152 -7.03 21.35 -16.10
N ALA A 153 -7.31 20.46 -17.06
CA ALA A 153 -8.63 20.31 -17.68
C ALA A 153 -9.24 18.90 -17.53
N SER A 154 -8.57 18.00 -16.82
CA SER A 154 -8.95 16.59 -16.77
C SER A 154 -9.85 16.27 -15.58
N VAL A 155 -11.15 16.09 -15.87
CA VAL A 155 -12.19 15.51 -14.99
C VAL A 155 -11.85 14.09 -14.49
N GLN A 156 -10.75 13.50 -14.96
CA GLN A 156 -10.34 12.11 -14.73
C GLN A 156 -9.06 11.94 -13.90
N LEU A 157 -8.63 12.97 -13.15
CA LEU A 157 -7.47 12.86 -12.25
C LEU A 157 -7.81 12.03 -11.02
N THR A 158 -7.91 10.72 -11.23
CA THR A 158 -8.15 9.73 -10.20
C THR A 158 -6.98 8.76 -10.22
N ILE A 159 -6.45 8.49 -9.04
CA ILE A 159 -5.67 7.27 -8.81
C ILE A 159 -6.65 6.25 -8.26
N ASP A 160 -7.10 5.35 -9.13
CA ASP A 160 -7.98 4.23 -8.81
C ASP A 160 -7.33 2.91 -9.24
N ASP A 161 -8.10 1.83 -9.21
CA ASP A 161 -7.67 0.49 -9.59
C ASP A 161 -7.03 0.41 -11.00
N ASN A 162 -7.33 1.36 -11.88
CA ASN A 162 -6.79 1.43 -13.25
C ASN A 162 -5.47 2.19 -13.35
N PHE A 163 -4.97 2.78 -12.26
CA PHE A 163 -3.65 3.41 -12.26
C PHE A 163 -2.58 2.41 -12.72
N LEU A 164 -1.78 2.79 -13.72
CA LEU A 164 -0.79 1.89 -14.32
C LEU A 164 0.57 2.00 -13.63
N VAL A 165 0.83 1.16 -12.64
CA VAL A 165 2.16 0.98 -12.02
C VAL A 165 3.18 0.60 -13.10
N ALA A 166 4.29 1.34 -13.16
CA ALA A 166 5.32 1.21 -14.18
C ALA A 166 4.78 1.23 -15.63
N GLN A 167 3.66 1.93 -15.87
CA GLN A 167 2.97 2.03 -17.17
C GLN A 167 2.36 0.73 -17.71
N ARG A 168 2.37 -0.37 -16.94
CA ARG A 168 1.97 -1.69 -17.45
C ARG A 168 1.01 -2.46 -16.57
N VAL A 169 1.11 -2.31 -15.26
CA VAL A 169 0.36 -3.14 -14.31
C VAL A 169 -0.69 -2.29 -13.63
N THR A 170 -1.95 -2.69 -13.68
CA THR A 170 -3.04 -1.99 -12.99
C THR A 170 -2.90 -2.15 -11.47
N LEU A 171 -3.08 -1.04 -10.75
CA LEU A 171 -2.88 -0.97 -9.30
C LEU A 171 -3.81 -1.91 -8.54
N GLY A 172 -5.10 -1.89 -8.82
CA GLY A 172 -6.10 -2.68 -8.08
C GLY A 172 -5.78 -4.18 -8.11
N PRO A 173 -5.68 -4.80 -9.30
CA PRO A 173 -5.30 -6.21 -9.43
C PRO A 173 -3.93 -6.56 -8.82
N LEU A 174 -2.99 -5.61 -8.80
CA LEU A 174 -1.71 -5.81 -8.13
C LEU A 174 -1.87 -5.87 -6.61
N LEU A 175 -2.62 -4.93 -6.02
CA LEU A 175 -2.90 -4.91 -4.58
C LEU A 175 -3.74 -6.11 -4.14
N ASP A 176 -4.74 -6.51 -4.93
CA ASP A 176 -5.53 -7.73 -4.69
C ASP A 176 -4.65 -8.98 -4.64
N MET A 177 -3.69 -9.08 -5.56
CA MET A 177 -2.74 -10.20 -5.58
C MET A 177 -1.81 -10.19 -4.37
N VAL A 178 -1.33 -9.01 -3.96
CA VAL A 178 -0.49 -8.83 -2.76
C VAL A 178 -1.26 -9.22 -1.50
N ALA A 179 -2.50 -8.73 -1.34
CA ALA A 179 -3.36 -9.04 -0.21
C ALA A 179 -3.69 -10.54 -0.15
N ALA A 180 -4.12 -11.13 -1.27
CA ALA A 180 -4.44 -12.56 -1.32
C ALA A 180 -3.23 -13.45 -0.99
N PHE A 181 -2.02 -13.02 -1.37
CA PHE A 181 -0.79 -13.74 -1.04
C PHE A 181 -0.41 -13.59 0.44
N LEU A 182 -0.61 -12.42 1.03
CA LEU A 182 -0.45 -12.19 2.47
C LEU A 182 -1.43 -13.05 3.28
N ASP A 183 -2.70 -13.10 2.88
CA ASP A 183 -3.71 -13.96 3.52
C ASP A 183 -3.34 -15.44 3.46
N ALA A 184 -2.75 -15.88 2.34
CA ALA A 184 -2.28 -17.25 2.18
C ALA A 184 -1.09 -17.56 3.11
N LEU A 185 -0.18 -16.60 3.31
CA LEU A 185 0.93 -16.74 4.26
C LEU A 185 0.42 -16.83 5.69
N ASP A 186 -0.48 -15.94 6.08
CA ASP A 186 -1.07 -15.96 7.42
C ASP A 186 -1.80 -17.28 7.68
N SER A 187 -2.65 -17.71 6.74
CA SER A 187 -3.38 -18.98 6.85
C SER A 187 -2.48 -20.21 7.01
N GLN A 188 -1.31 -20.21 6.35
CA GLN A 188 -0.39 -21.35 6.36
C GLN A 188 0.56 -21.34 7.58
N TYR A 189 0.93 -20.15 8.07
CA TYR A 189 1.99 -19.98 9.06
C TYR A 189 1.53 -19.35 10.38
N ASP A 190 0.25 -19.01 10.51
CA ASP A 190 -0.38 -18.45 11.72
C ASP A 190 0.38 -17.20 12.20
N LEU A 191 0.54 -16.23 11.30
CA LEU A 191 1.41 -15.07 11.50
C LEU A 191 0.78 -14.04 12.45
N PHE A 192 -0.54 -13.87 12.36
CA PHE A 192 -1.31 -12.91 13.13
C PHE A 192 -2.20 -13.61 14.16
N VAL A 193 -1.60 -14.39 15.08
CA VAL A 193 -2.33 -14.92 16.24
C VAL A 193 -2.76 -13.77 17.15
N GLU A 194 -4.05 -13.42 17.15
CA GLU A 194 -4.60 -12.52 18.16
C GLU A 194 -4.41 -13.18 19.54
N PRO A 195 -3.71 -12.54 20.50
CA PRO A 195 -3.51 -13.14 21.81
C PRO A 195 -4.90 -13.43 22.41
N PRO A 196 -5.11 -14.61 23.03
CA PRO A 196 -6.42 -14.98 23.52
C PRO A 196 -6.91 -13.87 24.46
N ARG A 197 -8.01 -13.21 24.08
CA ARG A 197 -8.67 -12.19 24.90
C ARG A 197 -8.87 -12.80 26.26
N GLY A 198 -8.08 -12.33 27.22
CA GLY A 198 -8.00 -12.92 28.55
C GLY A 198 -9.42 -13.02 29.11
N LYS A 199 -9.83 -14.24 29.43
CA LYS A 199 -11.07 -14.51 30.16
C LYS A 199 -11.11 -13.51 31.32
N GLU A 200 -12.14 -12.68 31.30
CA GLU A 200 -12.51 -11.78 32.38
C GLU A 200 -12.26 -12.50 33.69
N ARG A 201 -11.33 -11.99 34.50
CA ARG A 201 -11.12 -12.47 35.86
C ARG A 201 -12.46 -12.31 36.55
N VAL A 202 -13.24 -13.39 36.64
CA VAL A 202 -14.41 -13.49 37.50
C VAL A 202 -13.90 -13.09 38.88
N ARG A 203 -14.24 -11.87 39.29
CA ARG A 203 -14.00 -11.36 40.63
C ARG A 203 -14.61 -12.40 41.56
N GLY A 204 -13.72 -13.16 42.22
CA GLY A 204 -14.10 -14.10 43.25
C GLY A 204 -14.98 -13.38 44.25
N SER A 205 -16.24 -13.79 44.25
CA SER A 205 -17.21 -13.53 45.29
C SER A 205 -16.57 -13.86 46.64
N ILE A 206 -16.45 -12.86 47.51
CA ILE A 206 -16.36 -13.08 48.95
C ILE A 206 -17.69 -12.57 49.53
N VAL A 207 -18.72 -13.41 49.40
CA VAL A 207 -19.82 -13.50 50.36
C VAL A 207 -19.29 -14.44 51.44
N GLY A 208 -19.22 -14.15 52.73
CA GLY A 208 -20.00 -13.31 53.62
C GLY A 208 -20.22 -14.13 54.91
N LEU A 209 -20.29 -13.46 56.07
CA LEU A 209 -20.61 -14.00 57.41
C LEU A 209 -19.38 -14.60 58.16
N ASP A 210 -19.10 -14.33 59.43
CA ASP A 210 -20.03 -14.02 60.50
C ASP A 210 -19.42 -13.14 61.62
N THR A 211 -20.35 -12.66 62.41
CA THR A 211 -20.42 -11.58 63.38
C THR A 211 -20.07 -12.07 64.81
N SER A 212 -20.08 -11.15 65.77
CA SER A 212 -19.98 -11.27 67.26
C SER A 212 -18.56 -11.11 67.85
N GLU A 213 -18.25 -9.98 68.50
CA GLU A 213 -18.48 -9.65 69.94
C GLU A 213 -17.70 -10.58 70.87
N SER A 214 -17.04 -10.22 71.97
CA SER A 214 -16.78 -8.99 72.74
C SER A 214 -15.83 -9.40 73.90
N MET A 215 -15.05 -8.47 74.46
CA MET A 215 -14.58 -8.37 75.88
C MET A 215 -13.19 -7.72 76.03
N THR A 216 -13.23 -6.40 76.20
CA THR A 216 -12.66 -5.60 77.31
C THR A 216 -11.33 -5.98 77.99
N LEU A 217 -10.42 -5.00 78.04
CA LEU A 217 -9.85 -4.32 79.23
C LEU A 217 -9.20 -3.02 78.69
N SER A 218 -9.47 -1.79 79.14
CA SER A 218 -9.99 -1.28 80.42
C SER A 218 -11.09 -0.22 80.23
#